data_AF-A0A8H4ZC90-F1
#
_entry.id   AF-A0A8H4ZC90-F1
#
_cell.length_a   1.000
_cell.length_b   1.000
_cell.length_c   1.000
_cell.angle_alpha   90.00
_cell.angle_beta   90.00
_cell.angle_gamma   90.00
#
_symmetry.space_group_name_H-M   'P 1'
#
loop_
_entity.id
_entity.type
_entity.pdbx_description
1 polymer ?
#
loop_
_entity_poly.entity_id
_entity_poly.type
_entity_poly.pdbx_seq_one_letter_code
_entity_poly.pdbx_strand_id
1 'polypeptide(L)'
;MRSLAALASLCHLTSALSIPVYPKKRDVSAGVAIYSCTQPNTIALTFDDGPFVYTDSVLDQLASAGIVATFFLNGYNIGNIMDYQPTVNRMIEEGHQVASHTYGHPDLAGLADFDVEQQMSLLSNEFINIIGKYPVYMRPPYFSFNARTLGVLGQLGFKVIIADIDTNDWQYSSFGGAEPPLAAYYAGLNNGGSIVLMHDVHQNTVQNILPRIIQATLQSGKRAVTVGECLGDPEANWYRGGATQTPEWNGTDTEVIPVSQTPAPERAVVWE
;
A
#
# COMPACT_ATOMS: atom_id res chain seq x y z
N MET A 1 -54.83 32.34 -61.36
CA MET A 1 -54.66 32.49 -59.90
C MET A 1 -54.07 31.19 -59.36
N ARG A 2 -52.78 31.17 -59.02
CA ARG A 2 -52.08 29.97 -58.53
C ARG A 2 -51.97 30.06 -57.01
N SER A 3 -52.56 29.11 -56.29
CA SER A 3 -52.40 28.95 -54.83
C SER A 3 -51.01 28.41 -54.50
N LEU A 4 -50.31 29.08 -53.59
CA LEU A 4 -49.12 28.59 -52.90
C LEU A 4 -49.55 27.85 -51.63
N ALA A 5 -49.16 26.58 -51.51
CA ALA A 5 -49.23 25.83 -50.25
C ALA A 5 -47.83 25.82 -49.61
N ALA A 6 -47.72 26.35 -48.40
CA ALA A 6 -46.49 26.33 -47.60
C ALA A 6 -46.47 25.06 -46.74
N LEU A 7 -45.46 24.21 -46.93
CA LEU A 7 -45.16 23.08 -46.06
C LEU A 7 -44.17 23.53 -44.98
N ALA A 8 -44.63 23.60 -43.73
CA ALA A 8 -43.77 23.77 -42.56
C ALA A 8 -43.15 22.40 -42.20
N SER A 9 -41.82 22.29 -42.31
CA SER A 9 -41.07 21.12 -41.86
C SER A 9 -40.73 21.28 -40.38
N LEU A 10 -41.33 20.44 -39.54
CA LEU A 10 -41.04 20.37 -38.11
C LEU A 10 -39.74 19.58 -37.91
N CYS A 11 -38.64 20.27 -37.59
CA CYS A 11 -37.38 19.64 -37.24
C CYS A 11 -37.41 19.25 -35.75
N HIS A 12 -37.56 17.95 -35.46
CA HIS A 12 -37.43 17.43 -34.10
C HIS A 12 -35.94 17.30 -33.74
N LEU A 13 -35.42 18.26 -32.95
CA LEU A 13 -34.15 18.10 -32.26
C LEU A 13 -34.31 17.08 -31.12
N THR A 14 -33.90 15.84 -31.35
CA THR A 14 -33.70 14.87 -30.26
C THR A 14 -32.34 15.14 -29.62
N SER A 15 -32.35 15.90 -28.52
CA SER A 15 -31.19 16.05 -27.64
C SER A 15 -30.88 14.70 -26.98
N ALA A 16 -29.91 13.97 -27.53
CA ALA A 16 -29.34 12.80 -26.87
C ALA A 16 -28.57 13.26 -25.63
N LEU A 17 -29.18 13.09 -24.45
CA LEU A 17 -28.50 13.19 -23.16
C LEU A 17 -27.37 12.16 -23.15
N SER A 18 -26.14 12.64 -23.32
CA SER A 18 -24.93 11.83 -23.19
C SER A 18 -24.74 11.54 -21.69
N ILE A 19 -25.06 10.32 -21.27
CA ILE A 19 -24.76 9.86 -19.91
C ILE A 19 -23.23 9.83 -19.77
N PRO A 20 -22.63 10.57 -18.82
CA PRO A 20 -21.20 10.46 -18.57
C PRO A 20 -20.90 9.02 -18.15
N VAL A 21 -20.17 8.30 -18.99
CA VAL A 21 -19.62 6.99 -18.63
C VAL A 21 -18.45 7.25 -17.70
N TYR A 22 -18.72 7.31 -16.41
CA TYR A 22 -17.65 7.27 -15.41
C TYR A 22 -16.98 5.90 -15.50
N PRO A 23 -15.65 5.83 -15.65
CA PRO A 23 -14.95 4.54 -15.65
C PRO A 23 -15.30 3.82 -14.36
N LYS A 24 -15.82 2.59 -14.48
CA LYS A 24 -16.10 1.71 -13.34
C LYS A 24 -14.79 1.59 -12.56
N LYS A 25 -14.72 2.13 -11.33
CA LYS A 25 -13.53 2.04 -10.48
C LYS A 25 -13.11 0.56 -10.44
N ARG A 26 -11.89 0.27 -10.92
CA ARG A 26 -11.34 -1.09 -10.81
C ARG A 26 -11.09 -1.34 -9.33
N ASP A 27 -11.64 -2.43 -8.82
CA ASP A 27 -11.42 -2.84 -7.44
C ASP A 27 -9.94 -3.25 -7.27
N VAL A 28 -9.30 -2.81 -6.19
CA VAL A 28 -7.89 -3.17 -5.93
C VAL A 28 -7.86 -4.64 -5.55
N SER A 29 -7.32 -5.48 -6.43
CA SER A 29 -7.44 -6.93 -6.32
C SER A 29 -6.51 -7.51 -5.26
N ALA A 30 -7.03 -8.43 -4.44
CA ALA A 30 -6.24 -9.22 -3.50
C ALA A 30 -5.39 -10.27 -4.23
N GLY A 31 -4.29 -10.71 -3.61
CA GLY A 31 -3.43 -11.78 -4.15
C GLY A 31 -2.64 -11.41 -5.40
N VAL A 32 -2.51 -10.12 -5.71
CA VAL A 32 -1.70 -9.62 -6.82
C VAL A 32 -0.69 -8.62 -6.28
N ALA A 33 0.56 -8.72 -6.76
CA ALA A 33 1.62 -7.78 -6.42
C ALA A 33 1.41 -6.43 -7.13
N ILE A 34 1.39 -5.36 -6.34
CA ILE A 34 1.14 -3.97 -6.77
C ILE A 34 2.41 -3.17 -6.52
N TYR A 35 2.95 -2.55 -7.56
CA TYR A 35 4.26 -1.87 -7.52
C TYR A 35 4.17 -0.35 -7.51
N SER A 36 3.08 0.21 -8.07
CA SER A 36 2.97 1.64 -8.34
C SER A 36 1.54 2.14 -8.08
N CYS A 37 1.41 3.45 -7.87
CA CYS A 37 0.13 4.13 -7.81
C CYS A 37 -0.65 4.03 -9.13
N THR A 38 -1.97 4.11 -9.02
CA THR A 38 -2.89 4.23 -10.17
C THR A 38 -3.47 5.63 -10.29
N GLN A 39 -3.52 6.39 -9.18
CA GLN A 39 -3.92 7.78 -9.20
C GLN A 39 -2.77 8.65 -9.73
N PRO A 40 -3.04 9.59 -10.65
CA PRO A 40 -2.01 10.47 -11.18
C PRO A 40 -1.53 11.48 -10.13
N ASN A 41 -0.27 11.91 -10.26
CA ASN A 41 0.34 12.92 -9.39
C ASN A 41 0.34 12.58 -7.89
N THR A 42 0.25 11.30 -7.53
CA THR A 42 0.40 10.82 -6.15
C THR A 42 1.76 10.16 -5.94
N ILE A 43 2.16 10.11 -4.67
CA ILE A 43 3.30 9.35 -4.17
C ILE A 43 2.97 8.83 -2.76
N ALA A 44 3.25 7.57 -2.50
CA ALA A 44 3.06 6.95 -1.19
C ALA A 44 4.43 6.77 -0.52
N LEU A 45 4.67 7.54 0.54
CA LEU A 45 5.78 7.25 1.44
C LEU A 45 5.38 6.09 2.34
N THR A 46 6.21 5.05 2.40
CA THR A 46 5.91 3.85 3.18
C THR A 46 7.06 3.47 4.09
N PHE A 47 6.73 2.94 5.27
CA PHE A 47 7.68 2.55 6.31
C PHE A 47 7.42 1.11 6.74
N ASP A 48 8.46 0.29 6.73
CA ASP A 48 8.41 -1.12 7.14
C ASP A 48 9.07 -1.32 8.51
N ASP A 49 8.82 -2.51 9.09
CA ASP A 49 9.43 -3.07 10.31
C ASP A 49 8.98 -2.51 11.67
N GLY A 50 8.34 -1.35 11.67
CA GLY A 50 7.83 -0.72 12.88
C GLY A 50 6.63 -1.42 13.55
N PRO A 51 6.08 -0.82 14.62
CA PRO A 51 6.56 0.40 15.26
C PRO A 51 7.81 0.16 16.09
N PHE A 52 8.59 1.22 16.30
CA PHE A 52 9.79 1.20 17.12
C PHE A 52 10.02 2.56 17.80
N VAL A 53 11.11 2.69 18.55
CA VAL A 53 11.40 3.89 19.37
C VAL A 53 11.52 5.19 18.58
N TYR A 54 11.69 5.14 17.26
CA TYR A 54 11.78 6.33 16.39
C TYR A 54 10.47 6.67 15.67
N THR A 55 9.47 5.79 15.68
CA THR A 55 8.24 5.93 14.90
C THR A 55 7.47 7.20 15.23
N ASP A 56 7.35 7.57 16.52
CA ASP A 56 6.67 8.81 16.91
C ASP A 56 7.35 10.08 16.35
N SER A 57 8.67 10.04 16.15
CA SER A 57 9.39 11.14 15.49
C SER A 57 9.13 11.19 13.99
N VAL A 58 8.85 10.05 13.34
CA VAL A 58 8.39 10.04 11.94
C VAL A 58 7.02 10.71 11.85
N LEU A 59 6.08 10.35 12.73
CA LEU A 59 4.74 10.95 12.79
C LEU A 59 4.81 12.48 12.98
N ASP A 60 5.64 12.97 13.90
CA ASP A 60 5.87 14.41 14.10
C ASP A 60 6.36 15.12 12.83
N GLN A 61 7.29 14.50 12.09
CA GLN A 61 7.83 15.05 10.85
C GLN A 61 6.78 15.08 9.72
N LEU A 62 5.98 14.02 9.58
CA LEU A 62 4.91 13.94 8.60
C LEU A 62 3.81 14.99 8.89
N ALA A 63 3.39 15.10 10.16
CA ALA A 63 2.41 16.08 10.60
C ALA A 63 2.91 17.53 10.37
N SER A 64 4.19 17.80 10.68
CA SER A 64 4.81 19.11 10.44
C SER A 64 4.87 19.48 8.95
N ALA A 65 4.98 18.48 8.07
CA ALA A 65 4.96 18.66 6.63
C ALA A 65 3.55 18.65 6.02
N GLY A 66 2.51 18.35 6.81
CA GLY A 66 1.12 18.27 6.35
C GLY A 66 0.87 17.13 5.36
N ILE A 67 1.59 16.01 5.52
CA ILE A 67 1.48 14.83 4.64
C ILE A 67 1.14 13.58 5.42
N VAL A 68 0.62 12.56 4.72
CA VAL A 68 0.32 11.24 5.29
C VAL A 68 1.14 10.14 4.62
N ALA A 69 1.32 9.03 5.32
CA ALA A 69 2.11 7.88 4.88
C ALA A 69 1.38 6.55 5.12
N THR A 70 2.02 5.43 4.75
CA THR A 70 1.58 4.07 5.09
C THR A 70 2.63 3.33 5.87
N PHE A 71 2.25 2.70 6.98
CA PHE A 71 3.16 1.95 7.85
C PHE A 71 2.83 0.45 7.76
N PHE A 72 3.76 -0.36 7.28
CA PHE A 72 3.68 -1.81 7.26
C PHE A 72 4.32 -2.34 8.55
N LEU A 73 3.47 -2.72 9.50
CA LEU A 73 3.92 -3.04 10.85
C LEU A 73 4.13 -4.54 11.05
N ASN A 74 5.10 -4.90 11.89
CA ASN A 74 5.23 -6.25 12.41
C ASN A 74 4.47 -6.43 13.73
N GLY A 75 4.26 -7.69 14.13
CA GLY A 75 3.75 -8.04 15.46
C GLY A 75 4.88 -8.13 16.48
N TYR A 76 5.88 -8.96 16.20
CA TYR A 76 7.05 -9.18 17.02
C TYR A 76 8.29 -9.35 16.13
N ASN A 77 9.05 -8.27 15.94
CA ASN A 77 10.27 -8.23 15.14
C ASN A 77 11.36 -7.46 15.89
N ILE A 78 11.63 -6.21 15.50
CA ILE A 78 12.56 -5.30 16.18
C ILE A 78 11.93 -4.77 17.48
N GLY A 79 10.63 -4.53 17.45
CA GLY A 79 9.78 -4.27 18.62
C GLY A 79 8.62 -5.24 18.70
N ASN A 80 7.84 -5.14 19.78
CA ASN A 80 6.54 -5.80 19.92
C ASN A 80 5.44 -4.74 19.76
N ILE A 81 4.53 -4.92 18.81
CA ILE A 81 3.44 -3.97 18.52
C ILE A 81 2.60 -3.63 19.76
N MET A 82 2.47 -4.57 20.71
CA MET A 82 1.70 -4.38 21.93
C MET A 82 2.35 -3.41 22.93
N ASP A 83 3.63 -3.07 22.76
CA ASP A 83 4.30 -2.02 23.52
C ASP A 83 4.08 -0.62 22.89
N TYR A 84 3.55 -0.56 21.67
CA TYR A 84 3.39 0.67 20.87
C TYR A 84 1.93 0.96 20.50
N GLN A 85 0.96 0.43 21.26
CA GLN A 85 -0.47 0.66 21.02
C GLN A 85 -0.85 2.14 20.89
N PRO A 86 -0.31 3.08 21.70
CA PRO A 86 -0.57 4.50 21.52
C PRO A 86 -0.07 5.03 20.17
N THR A 87 1.12 4.63 19.74
CA THR A 87 1.71 5.02 18.45
C THR A 87 0.89 4.49 17.27
N VAL A 88 0.39 3.25 17.35
CA VAL A 88 -0.50 2.68 16.31
C VAL A 88 -1.85 3.42 16.25
N ASN A 89 -2.45 3.76 17.40
CA ASN A 89 -3.68 4.56 17.42
C ASN A 89 -3.45 5.96 16.84
N ARG A 90 -2.32 6.58 17.18
CA ARG A 90 -1.91 7.88 16.62
C ARG A 90 -1.79 7.85 15.10
N MET A 91 -1.27 6.78 14.50
CA MET A 91 -1.24 6.62 13.04
C MET A 91 -2.64 6.73 12.42
N ILE A 92 -3.64 6.08 13.02
CA ILE A 92 -5.03 6.12 12.54
C ILE A 92 -5.63 7.53 12.75
N GLU A 93 -5.43 8.12 13.92
CA GLU A 93 -5.96 9.44 14.28
C GLU A 93 -5.39 10.57 13.41
N GLU A 94 -4.13 10.46 13.01
CA GLU A 94 -3.44 11.42 12.12
C GLU A 94 -3.68 11.13 10.62
N GLY A 95 -4.53 10.15 10.28
CA GLY A 95 -4.95 9.87 8.91
C GLY A 95 -3.95 9.06 8.08
N HIS A 96 -2.96 8.43 8.72
CA HIS A 96 -2.08 7.48 8.06
C HIS A 96 -2.77 6.13 7.84
N GLN A 97 -2.23 5.36 6.91
CA GLN A 97 -2.65 3.98 6.73
C GLN A 97 -1.74 3.04 7.51
N VAL A 98 -2.33 2.09 8.23
CA VAL A 98 -1.63 0.96 8.84
C VAL A 98 -1.87 -0.28 8.00
N ALA A 99 -0.81 -1.05 7.77
CA ALA A 99 -0.79 -2.25 6.95
C ALA A 99 0.02 -3.36 7.62
N SER A 100 -0.16 -4.61 7.18
CA SER A 100 0.53 -5.78 7.75
C SER A 100 1.89 -6.00 7.10
N HIS A 101 2.91 -6.28 7.91
CA HIS A 101 4.22 -6.74 7.46
C HIS A 101 4.56 -8.14 7.97
N THR A 102 3.54 -8.96 8.27
CA THR A 102 3.62 -10.26 8.97
C THR A 102 3.95 -10.13 10.46
N TYR A 103 3.61 -11.15 11.25
CA TYR A 103 3.88 -11.13 12.69
C TYR A 103 5.39 -11.10 12.99
N GLY A 104 6.16 -12.04 12.47
CA GLY A 104 7.57 -12.27 12.83
C GLY A 104 8.61 -11.98 11.75
N HIS A 105 8.23 -11.29 10.66
CA HIS A 105 9.10 -10.93 9.54
C HIS A 105 9.82 -12.11 8.79
N PRO A 106 9.20 -13.29 8.57
CA PRO A 106 9.83 -14.37 7.81
C PRO A 106 9.72 -14.18 6.29
N ASP A 107 10.62 -14.81 5.54
CA ASP A 107 10.51 -14.95 4.08
C ASP A 107 9.31 -15.85 3.72
N LEU A 108 8.23 -15.25 3.22
CA LEU A 108 6.99 -15.95 2.89
C LEU A 108 7.10 -16.91 1.71
N ALA A 109 8.08 -16.74 0.81
CA ALA A 109 8.27 -17.67 -0.30
C ALA A 109 8.77 -19.04 0.21
N GLY A 110 9.54 -19.03 1.30
CA GLY A 110 10.11 -20.22 1.95
C GLY A 110 9.17 -20.94 2.91
N LEU A 111 8.04 -20.35 3.29
CA LEU A 111 7.09 -20.92 4.26
C LEU A 111 6.07 -21.88 3.63
N ALA A 112 5.51 -22.79 4.44
CA ALA A 112 4.32 -23.53 4.06
C ALA A 112 3.08 -22.62 4.13
N ASP A 113 2.00 -22.99 3.43
CA ASP A 113 0.78 -22.16 3.34
C ASP A 113 0.17 -21.87 4.72
N PHE A 114 0.12 -22.89 5.59
CA PHE A 114 -0.31 -22.74 6.98
C PHE A 114 0.53 -21.72 7.76
N ASP A 115 1.85 -21.70 7.54
CA ASP A 115 2.73 -20.76 8.25
C ASP A 115 2.54 -19.34 7.70
N VAL A 116 2.30 -19.17 6.39
CA VAL A 116 1.92 -17.87 5.82
C VAL A 116 0.62 -17.37 6.45
N GLU A 117 -0.41 -18.23 6.55
CA GLU A 117 -1.68 -17.88 7.19
C GLU A 117 -1.49 -17.47 8.65
N GLN A 118 -0.72 -18.24 9.42
CA GLN A 118 -0.44 -17.93 10.82
C GLN A 118 0.24 -16.58 11.00
N GLN A 119 1.21 -16.25 10.14
CA GLN A 119 1.88 -14.94 10.17
C GLN A 119 0.91 -13.77 9.97
N MET A 120 -0.11 -13.94 9.12
CA MET A 120 -1.10 -12.91 8.85
C MET A 120 -2.17 -12.84 9.94
N SER A 121 -2.65 -13.99 10.42
CA SER A 121 -3.72 -14.10 11.42
C SER A 121 -3.28 -13.63 12.80
N LEU A 122 -2.06 -13.98 13.23
CA LEU A 122 -1.52 -13.51 14.51
C LEU A 122 -1.46 -11.98 14.57
N LEU A 123 -0.92 -11.35 13.54
CA LEU A 123 -0.85 -9.88 13.49
C LEU A 123 -2.23 -9.24 13.31
N SER A 124 -3.15 -9.86 12.56
CA SER A 124 -4.53 -9.37 12.44
C SER A 124 -5.24 -9.34 13.80
N ASN A 125 -4.99 -10.32 14.67
CA ASN A 125 -5.54 -10.34 16.03
C ASN A 125 -4.98 -9.21 16.90
N GLU A 126 -3.68 -8.91 16.81
CA GLU A 126 -3.11 -7.76 17.52
C GLU A 126 -3.71 -6.43 17.03
N PHE A 127 -3.90 -6.27 15.72
CA PHE A 127 -4.60 -5.10 15.20
C PHE A 127 -6.03 -4.97 15.72
N ILE A 128 -6.79 -6.07 15.78
CA ILE A 128 -8.14 -6.04 16.35
C ILE A 128 -8.10 -5.58 17.82
N ASN A 129 -7.13 -6.06 18.60
CA ASN A 129 -6.97 -5.66 20.00
C ASN A 129 -6.64 -4.17 20.16
N ILE A 130 -5.85 -3.60 19.24
CA ILE A 130 -5.36 -2.22 19.34
C ILE A 130 -6.34 -1.20 18.74
N ILE A 131 -6.86 -1.47 17.54
CA ILE A 131 -7.65 -0.50 16.73
C ILE A 131 -9.04 -1.02 16.35
N GLY A 132 -9.47 -2.20 16.84
CA GLY A 132 -10.80 -2.76 16.62
C GLY A 132 -11.08 -3.31 15.22
N LYS A 133 -10.07 -3.27 14.33
CA LYS A 133 -10.10 -3.72 12.92
C LYS A 133 -8.70 -4.19 12.53
N TYR A 134 -8.55 -4.89 11.41
CA TYR A 134 -7.25 -5.32 10.88
C TYR A 134 -7.05 -4.86 9.43
N PRO A 135 -5.81 -4.56 9.00
CA PRO A 135 -5.54 -4.15 7.63
C PRO A 135 -5.79 -5.26 6.61
N VAL A 136 -6.20 -4.89 5.40
CA VAL A 136 -6.21 -5.80 4.23
C VAL A 136 -5.11 -5.47 3.22
N TYR A 137 -4.21 -4.58 3.59
CA TYR A 137 -2.98 -4.28 2.86
C TYR A 137 -1.82 -4.96 3.56
N MET A 138 -0.92 -5.55 2.79
CA MET A 138 0.30 -6.11 3.34
C MET A 138 1.48 -5.96 2.38
N ARG A 139 2.68 -5.99 2.94
CA ARG A 139 3.92 -6.10 2.18
C ARG A 139 4.66 -7.36 2.64
N PRO A 140 5.12 -8.22 1.72
CA PRO A 140 5.88 -9.39 2.09
C PRO A 140 7.31 -8.97 2.50
N PRO A 141 7.83 -9.47 3.64
CA PRO A 141 9.23 -9.30 4.03
C PRO A 141 10.19 -9.60 2.87
N TYR A 142 11.23 -8.76 2.74
CA TYR A 142 12.25 -8.86 1.68
C TYR A 142 11.71 -8.76 0.24
N PHE A 143 10.47 -8.31 0.06
CA PHE A 143 9.71 -8.47 -1.18
C PHE A 143 9.66 -9.91 -1.71
N SER A 144 9.82 -10.90 -0.82
CA SER A 144 9.92 -12.30 -1.20
C SER A 144 8.56 -12.99 -1.21
N PHE A 145 8.12 -13.36 -2.41
CA PHE A 145 6.87 -14.07 -2.64
C PHE A 145 6.94 -14.88 -3.94
N ASN A 146 6.03 -15.85 -4.08
CA ASN A 146 5.81 -16.60 -5.32
C ASN A 146 4.30 -16.77 -5.59
N ALA A 147 3.93 -17.45 -6.67
CA ALA A 147 2.52 -17.64 -7.05
C ALA A 147 1.69 -18.35 -5.95
N ARG A 148 2.30 -19.28 -5.20
CA ARG A 148 1.66 -19.96 -4.07
C ARG A 148 1.37 -18.96 -2.95
N THR A 149 2.38 -18.21 -2.52
CA THR A 149 2.25 -17.16 -1.49
C THR A 149 1.16 -16.13 -1.86
N LEU A 150 1.14 -15.67 -3.11
CA LEU A 150 0.11 -14.75 -3.61
C LEU A 150 -1.29 -15.36 -3.59
N GLY A 151 -1.41 -16.66 -3.88
CA GLY A 151 -2.67 -17.40 -3.77
C GLY A 151 -3.21 -17.43 -2.34
N VAL A 152 -2.37 -17.76 -1.37
CA VAL A 152 -2.73 -17.76 0.07
C VAL A 152 -3.13 -16.36 0.52
N LEU A 153 -2.31 -15.34 0.23
CA LEU A 153 -2.61 -13.95 0.57
C LEU A 153 -3.92 -13.47 -0.10
N GLY A 154 -4.19 -13.90 -1.33
CA GLY A 154 -5.43 -13.64 -2.04
C GLY A 154 -6.66 -14.26 -1.38
N GLN A 155 -6.57 -15.52 -0.94
CA GLN A 155 -7.63 -16.20 -0.20
C GLN A 155 -7.95 -15.51 1.14
N LEU A 156 -6.91 -15.02 1.83
CA LEU A 156 -7.05 -14.21 3.04
C LEU A 156 -7.55 -12.77 2.75
N GLY A 157 -7.59 -12.37 1.47
CA GLY A 157 -8.07 -11.07 1.03
C GLY A 157 -7.06 -9.92 1.15
N PHE A 158 -5.77 -10.22 1.26
CA PHE A 158 -4.71 -9.22 1.32
C PHE A 158 -4.34 -8.68 -0.07
N LYS A 159 -4.22 -7.36 -0.15
CA LYS A 159 -3.62 -6.61 -1.25
C LYS A 159 -2.12 -6.55 -1.00
N VAL A 160 -1.33 -7.02 -1.96
CA VAL A 160 0.12 -7.23 -1.80
C VAL A 160 0.89 -6.05 -2.39
N ILE A 161 1.50 -5.25 -1.54
CA ILE A 161 2.17 -3.99 -1.90
C ILE A 161 3.67 -4.18 -1.93
N ILE A 162 4.27 -3.86 -3.06
CA ILE A 162 5.71 -3.77 -3.25
C ILE A 162 6.09 -2.27 -3.26
N ALA A 163 7.31 -1.93 -3.66
CA ALA A 163 7.74 -0.57 -3.92
C ALA A 163 8.40 -0.48 -5.31
N ASP A 164 8.23 0.65 -5.97
CA ASP A 164 8.92 0.99 -7.21
C ASP A 164 10.02 2.07 -7.00
N ILE A 165 10.19 2.53 -5.75
CA ILE A 165 11.31 3.35 -5.28
C ILE A 165 11.87 2.72 -4.00
N ASP A 166 13.00 2.02 -4.09
CA ASP A 166 13.72 1.48 -2.92
C ASP A 166 14.86 2.43 -2.53
N THR A 167 14.77 3.01 -1.33
CA THR A 167 15.79 3.93 -0.82
C THR A 167 17.06 3.23 -0.34
N ASN A 168 17.03 1.91 -0.11
CA ASN A 168 18.14 1.16 0.50
C ASN A 168 18.65 1.78 1.81
N ASP A 169 17.78 2.47 2.55
CA ASP A 169 18.09 3.19 3.77
C ASP A 169 18.68 2.30 4.88
N TRP A 170 18.22 1.04 4.94
CA TRP A 170 18.71 0.01 5.85
C TRP A 170 20.23 -0.26 5.74
N GLN A 171 20.81 -0.12 4.54
CA GLN A 171 22.26 -0.26 4.31
C GLN A 171 23.08 0.86 4.99
N TYR A 172 22.41 1.95 5.36
CA TYR A 172 23.00 3.14 5.97
C TYR A 172 22.44 3.42 7.38
N SER A 173 21.90 2.39 8.05
CA SER A 173 21.18 2.49 9.33
C SER A 173 22.01 3.02 10.51
N SER A 174 23.32 2.80 10.51
CA SER A 174 24.20 2.93 11.69
C SER A 174 25.20 4.09 11.64
N PHE A 175 24.82 5.24 11.06
CA PHE A 175 25.69 6.40 10.70
C PHE A 175 26.40 6.23 9.34
N GLY A 176 25.67 6.49 8.26
CA GLY A 176 26.18 6.59 6.90
C GLY A 176 25.32 7.57 6.10
N GLY A 177 25.94 8.33 5.18
CA GLY A 177 25.33 9.52 4.56
C GLY A 177 23.93 9.29 3.97
N ALA A 178 23.11 10.35 4.00
CA ALA A 178 21.78 10.35 3.39
C ALA A 178 21.83 10.40 1.84
N GLU A 179 23.01 10.64 1.26
CA GLU A 179 23.15 10.87 -0.18
C GLU A 179 22.82 9.64 -1.04
N PRO A 180 23.29 8.40 -0.74
CA PRO A 180 22.90 7.26 -1.56
C PRO A 180 21.38 6.96 -1.49
N PRO A 181 20.71 6.97 -0.31
CA PRO A 181 19.26 6.84 -0.26
C PRO A 181 18.50 7.95 -0.99
N LEU A 182 18.98 9.20 -0.93
CA LEU A 182 18.40 10.30 -1.70
C LEU A 182 18.60 10.14 -3.20
N ALA A 183 19.78 9.69 -3.63
CA ALA A 183 20.06 9.43 -5.04
C ALA A 183 19.13 8.33 -5.57
N ALA A 184 18.92 7.25 -4.80
CA ALA A 184 17.97 6.20 -5.14
C ALA A 184 16.52 6.73 -5.22
N TYR A 185 16.11 7.55 -4.24
CA TYR A 185 14.81 8.22 -4.25
C TYR A 185 14.61 9.09 -5.52
N TYR A 186 15.56 9.97 -5.83
CA TYR A 186 15.48 10.84 -7.02
C TYR A 186 15.48 10.05 -8.32
N ALA A 187 16.30 8.99 -8.42
CA ALA A 187 16.32 8.12 -9.58
C ALA A 187 14.95 7.44 -9.79
N GLY A 188 14.37 6.87 -8.72
CA GLY A 188 13.04 6.28 -8.76
C GLY A 188 11.96 7.28 -9.13
N LEU A 189 11.97 8.47 -8.51
CA LEU A 189 11.03 9.54 -8.81
C LEU A 189 11.10 9.99 -10.28
N ASN A 190 12.30 10.18 -10.82
CA ASN A 190 12.54 10.58 -12.21
C ASN A 190 12.12 9.48 -13.21
N ASN A 191 12.17 8.22 -12.80
CA ASN A 191 11.68 7.08 -13.60
C ASN A 191 10.16 6.89 -13.51
N GLY A 192 9.45 7.77 -12.80
CA GLY A 192 7.99 7.71 -12.65
C GLY A 192 7.50 6.88 -11.47
N GLY A 193 8.41 6.47 -10.58
CA GLY A 193 8.06 5.75 -9.35
C GLY A 193 7.14 6.55 -8.42
N SER A 194 6.50 5.83 -7.51
CA SER A 194 5.33 6.32 -6.79
C SER A 194 5.06 5.65 -5.44
N ILE A 195 5.66 4.51 -5.13
CA ILE A 195 5.59 3.84 -3.82
C ILE A 195 7.02 3.70 -3.29
N VAL A 196 7.31 4.40 -2.20
CA VAL A 196 8.66 4.55 -1.64
C VAL A 196 8.84 3.64 -0.43
N LEU A 197 9.84 2.75 -0.47
CA LEU A 197 10.26 1.93 0.67
C LEU A 197 11.27 2.68 1.53
N MET A 198 10.99 2.74 2.84
CA MET A 198 11.89 3.15 3.92
C MET A 198 11.61 2.28 5.15
N HIS A 199 12.44 2.37 6.18
CA HIS A 199 12.27 1.65 7.45
C HIS A 199 12.41 2.62 8.63
N ASP A 200 11.33 2.84 9.37
CA ASP A 200 11.30 3.80 10.50
C ASP A 200 11.99 3.28 11.77
N VAL A 201 12.44 2.03 11.75
CA VAL A 201 13.23 1.40 12.81
C VAL A 201 14.69 1.85 12.84
N HIS A 202 15.16 2.55 11.80
CA HIS A 202 16.54 3.02 11.68
C HIS A 202 16.69 4.49 12.05
N GLN A 203 17.57 4.78 13.00
CA GLN A 203 17.83 6.14 13.47
C GLN A 203 18.23 7.08 12.32
N ASN A 204 19.10 6.62 11.43
CA ASN A 204 19.57 7.44 10.30
C ASN A 204 18.45 7.73 9.29
N THR A 205 17.54 6.77 9.06
CA THR A 205 16.34 6.99 8.23
C THR A 205 15.52 8.13 8.80
N VAL A 206 15.20 8.08 10.08
CA VAL A 206 14.32 9.05 10.73
C VAL A 206 14.99 10.43 10.88
N GLN A 207 16.28 10.49 11.23
CA GLN A 207 16.94 11.76 11.57
C GLN A 207 17.54 12.49 10.38
N ASN A 208 18.03 11.77 9.35
CA ASN A 208 18.82 12.38 8.28
C ASN A 208 18.23 12.18 6.87
N ILE A 209 17.63 11.03 6.60
CA ILE A 209 17.11 10.69 5.26
C ILE A 209 15.69 11.25 5.08
N LEU A 210 14.79 10.94 6.00
CA LEU A 210 13.38 11.30 5.93
C LEU A 210 13.13 12.81 5.75
N PRO A 211 13.76 13.72 6.52
CA PRO A 211 13.54 15.16 6.32
C PRO A 211 13.81 15.62 4.89
N ARG A 212 14.81 15.02 4.24
CA ARG A 212 15.23 15.36 2.87
C ARG A 212 14.32 14.71 1.83
N ILE A 213 13.85 13.48 2.08
CA ILE A 213 12.82 12.83 1.23
C ILE A 213 11.50 13.60 1.30
N ILE A 214 11.09 14.08 2.47
CA ILE A 214 9.90 14.94 2.62
C ILE A 214 10.07 16.20 1.78
N GLN A 215 11.20 16.90 1.93
CA GLN A 215 11.48 18.11 1.15
C GLN A 215 11.44 17.85 -0.37
N ALA A 216 12.10 16.79 -0.83
CA ALA A 216 12.11 16.39 -2.24
C ALA A 216 10.70 16.04 -2.75
N THR A 217 9.91 15.35 -1.92
CA THR A 217 8.52 14.99 -2.22
C THR A 217 7.67 16.24 -2.43
N LEU A 218 7.74 17.21 -1.50
CA LEU A 218 7.01 18.47 -1.60
C LEU A 218 7.42 19.29 -2.84
N GLN A 219 8.72 19.31 -3.16
CA GLN A 219 9.25 20.02 -4.33
C GLN A 219 8.85 19.37 -5.67
N SER A 220 8.59 18.06 -5.68
CA SER A 220 8.15 17.35 -6.89
C SER A 220 6.76 17.78 -7.37
N GLY A 221 5.95 18.42 -6.52
CA GLY A 221 4.56 18.76 -6.79
C GLY A 221 3.59 17.56 -6.74
N LYS A 222 4.08 16.36 -6.41
CA LYS A 222 3.23 15.19 -6.15
C LYS A 222 2.54 15.30 -4.79
N ARG A 223 1.33 14.77 -4.70
CA ARG A 223 0.58 14.62 -3.45
C ARG A 223 1.09 13.40 -2.70
N ALA A 224 1.67 13.61 -1.52
CA ALA A 224 1.99 12.53 -0.59
C ALA A 224 0.69 12.00 0.05
N VAL A 225 0.38 10.73 -0.21
CA VAL A 225 -0.89 10.09 0.17
C VAL A 225 -0.63 8.68 0.72
N THR A 226 -1.65 8.07 1.33
CA THR A 226 -1.57 6.64 1.71
C THR A 226 -1.54 5.74 0.47
N VAL A 227 -1.08 4.50 0.61
CA VAL A 227 -1.09 3.51 -0.49
C VAL A 227 -2.52 3.30 -1.00
N GLY A 228 -3.50 3.22 -0.10
CA GLY A 228 -4.91 3.07 -0.49
C GLY A 228 -5.41 4.23 -1.37
N GLU A 229 -5.15 5.49 -0.99
CA GLU A 229 -5.50 6.64 -1.83
C GLU A 229 -4.70 6.65 -3.14
N CYS A 230 -3.41 6.33 -3.10
CA CYS A 230 -2.53 6.15 -4.26
C CYS A 230 -3.10 5.14 -5.28
N LEU A 231 -3.89 4.16 -4.82
CA LEU A 231 -4.57 3.16 -5.65
C LEU A 231 -6.04 3.51 -5.96
N GLY A 232 -6.55 4.63 -5.45
CA GLY A 232 -7.94 5.06 -5.64
C GLY A 232 -8.96 4.28 -4.80
N ASP A 233 -8.48 3.56 -3.79
CA ASP A 233 -9.27 2.73 -2.89
C ASP A 233 -9.76 3.56 -1.68
N PRO A 234 -11.08 3.70 -1.45
CA PRO A 234 -11.60 4.41 -0.29
C PRO A 234 -11.13 3.82 1.04
N GLU A 235 -10.95 4.66 2.06
CA GLU A 235 -10.47 4.24 3.39
C GLU A 235 -11.29 3.10 4.02
N ALA A 236 -12.61 3.08 3.77
CA ALA A 236 -13.49 2.01 4.22
C ALA A 236 -13.08 0.60 3.75
N ASN A 237 -12.26 0.50 2.70
CA ASN A 237 -11.76 -0.74 2.12
C ASN A 237 -10.33 -1.10 2.57
N TRP A 238 -9.69 -0.28 3.39
CA TRP A 238 -8.31 -0.51 3.85
C TRP A 238 -8.23 -1.52 4.99
N TYR A 239 -9.33 -1.73 5.69
CA TYR A 239 -9.43 -2.57 6.86
C TYR A 239 -10.66 -3.49 6.78
N ARG A 240 -10.60 -4.60 7.49
CA ARG A 240 -11.74 -5.47 7.79
C ARG A 240 -11.87 -5.63 9.30
N GLY A 241 -13.03 -6.09 9.75
CA GLY A 241 -13.23 -6.45 11.15
C GLY A 241 -13.85 -5.35 12.02
N GLY A 242 -14.64 -5.87 12.95
CA GLY A 242 -15.23 -5.39 14.19
C GLY A 242 -15.43 -6.66 15.04
N ALA A 243 -15.80 -6.56 16.33
CA ALA A 243 -15.69 -7.61 17.36
C ALA A 243 -16.28 -9.04 17.11
N THR A 244 -16.68 -9.42 15.90
CA THR A 244 -17.26 -10.73 15.55
C THR A 244 -16.71 -11.39 14.27
N GLN A 245 -15.64 -10.87 13.65
CA GLN A 245 -15.05 -11.50 12.45
C GLN A 245 -13.52 -11.55 12.52
N THR A 246 -13.00 -12.49 13.31
CA THR A 246 -11.65 -13.02 13.07
C THR A 246 -11.69 -13.86 11.78
N PRO A 247 -10.65 -13.83 10.93
CA PRO A 247 -10.53 -14.79 9.84
C PRO A 247 -10.23 -16.17 10.44
N GLU A 248 -11.25 -16.91 10.83
CA GLU A 248 -11.13 -18.34 11.09
C GLU A 248 -11.21 -19.09 9.75
N TRP A 249 -10.14 -19.81 9.40
CA TRP A 249 -10.14 -20.75 8.28
C TRP A 249 -10.95 -21.99 8.65
N ASN A 250 -12.11 -22.18 8.04
CA ASN A 250 -12.98 -23.34 8.26
C ASN A 250 -12.69 -24.53 7.32
N GLY A 251 -11.55 -24.56 6.62
CA GLY A 251 -11.08 -25.77 5.91
C GLY A 251 -11.94 -26.30 4.76
N THR A 252 -13.08 -25.68 4.41
CA THR A 252 -14.05 -26.27 3.48
C THR A 252 -14.34 -25.48 2.21
N ASP A 253 -13.95 -24.21 2.08
CA ASP A 253 -14.33 -23.41 0.91
C ASP A 253 -13.25 -23.45 -0.20
N THR A 254 -13.27 -24.56 -0.95
CA THR A 254 -12.55 -24.68 -2.22
C THR A 254 -13.48 -24.35 -3.39
N GLU A 255 -13.91 -23.09 -3.50
CA GLU A 255 -14.46 -22.62 -4.78
C GLU A 255 -13.32 -22.10 -5.65
N VAL A 256 -12.80 -23.00 -6.48
CA VAL A 256 -11.69 -22.74 -7.41
C VAL A 256 -12.16 -21.75 -8.49
N ILE A 257 -11.76 -20.49 -8.37
CA ILE A 257 -11.86 -19.52 -9.47
C ILE A 257 -10.69 -19.81 -10.44
N PRO A 258 -10.95 -20.13 -11.72
CA PRO A 258 -9.89 -20.46 -12.66
C PRO A 258 -9.04 -19.22 -12.99
N VAL A 259 -7.75 -19.29 -12.66
CA VAL A 259 -6.75 -18.28 -13.03
C VAL A 259 -6.48 -18.38 -14.53
N SER A 260 -6.83 -17.34 -15.29
CA SER A 260 -6.43 -17.21 -16.68
C SER A 260 -4.92 -16.97 -16.77
N GLN A 261 -4.19 -17.92 -17.36
CA GLN A 261 -2.75 -17.83 -17.57
C GLN A 261 -2.42 -16.65 -18.50
N THR A 262 -1.79 -15.61 -17.95
CA THR A 262 -1.01 -14.66 -18.74
C THR A 262 0.47 -14.92 -18.41
N PRO A 263 1.34 -15.10 -19.42
CA PRO A 263 2.74 -15.40 -19.16
C PRO A 263 3.46 -14.19 -18.55
N ALA A 264 4.25 -14.45 -17.51
CA ALA A 264 5.12 -13.46 -16.87
C ALA A 264 6.22 -12.99 -17.84
N PRO A 265 6.60 -11.69 -17.83
CA PRO A 265 7.76 -11.23 -18.59
C PRO A 265 9.06 -11.78 -17.97
N GLU A 266 9.96 -12.16 -18.86
CA GLU A 266 11.28 -12.74 -18.59
C GLU A 266 12.17 -11.74 -17.82
N ARG A 267 12.68 -12.15 -16.66
CA ARG A 267 13.57 -11.33 -15.80
C ARG A 267 14.98 -11.26 -16.42
N ALA A 268 15.49 -10.04 -16.59
CA ALA A 268 16.93 -9.80 -16.72
C ALA A 268 17.58 -9.95 -15.34
N VAL A 269 18.50 -10.90 -15.25
CA VAL A 269 19.35 -11.20 -14.09
C VAL A 269 20.58 -10.31 -14.16
N VAL A 270 20.84 -9.49 -13.13
CA VAL A 270 22.21 -9.16 -12.70
C VAL A 270 22.18 -8.86 -11.19
N TRP A 271 22.83 -9.71 -10.40
CA TRP A 271 23.24 -9.43 -9.02
C TRP A 271 24.74 -9.64 -8.96
N GLU A 272 25.49 -8.57 -8.69
CA GLU A 272 26.78 -8.55 -7.99
C GLU A 272 26.71 -7.44 -6.92
#